data_AF-A0A9D7FS70-F1
#
_entry.id   AF-A0A9D7FS70-F1
#
_cell.length_a   1.000
_cell.length_b   1.000
_cell.length_c   1.000
_cell.angle_alpha   90.00
_cell.angle_beta   90.00
_cell.angle_gamma   90.00
#
_symmetry.space_group_name_H-M   'P 1'
#
loop_
_entity.id
_entity.type
_entity.pdbx_description
1 polymer ?
#
loop_
_entity_poly.entity_id
_entity_poly.type
_entity_poly.pdbx_seq_one_letter_code
_entity_poly.pdbx_strand_id
1 'polypeptide(L)'
;MKNRLISAVKAGQAVLGWDDATYRSVIARVTGGKTSSTKCTLEELESIKEYMHQQGFPRKTKKHGRRPNVAMTRKAVLDKIEALLTDAGRPWQYAEGLAAHMYKQHIIEWLTDEQLHGVMVALVNDARRRKRTP
;
A
#
# COMPACT_ATOMS: atom_id res chain seq x y z
N MET A 1 -17.69 -3.95 0.98
CA MET A 1 -16.83 -3.17 1.92
C MET A 1 -16.87 -3.75 3.34
N LYS A 2 -18.07 -3.88 3.97
CA LYS A 2 -18.28 -4.42 5.32
C LYS A 2 -17.64 -5.80 5.56
N ASN A 3 -17.86 -6.77 4.67
CA ASN A 3 -17.30 -8.13 4.81
C ASN A 3 -15.76 -8.13 4.90
N ARG A 4 -15.09 -7.24 4.17
CA ARG A 4 -13.63 -7.10 4.21
C ARG A 4 -13.14 -6.59 5.57
N LEU A 5 -13.91 -5.71 6.22
CA LEU A 5 -13.61 -5.24 7.58
C LEU A 5 -13.85 -6.33 8.61
N ILE A 6 -14.95 -7.09 8.50
CA ILE A 6 -15.21 -8.25 9.37
C ILE A 6 -14.05 -9.25 9.28
N SER A 7 -13.60 -9.57 8.07
CA SER A 7 -12.43 -10.44 7.86
C SER A 7 -11.16 -9.86 8.45
N ALA A 8 -10.94 -8.54 8.33
CA ALA A 8 -9.77 -7.88 8.92
C ALA A 8 -9.78 -7.93 10.46
N VAL A 9 -10.94 -7.70 11.07
CA VAL A 9 -11.13 -7.81 12.53
C VAL A 9 -10.91 -9.26 12.98
N LYS A 10 -11.44 -10.26 12.25
CA LYS A 10 -11.18 -11.67 12.57
C LYS A 10 -9.71 -12.07 12.38
N ALA A 11 -9.02 -11.53 11.38
CA ALA A 11 -7.58 -11.72 11.24
C ALA A 11 -6.81 -11.07 12.40
N GLY A 12 -7.22 -9.88 12.83
CA GLY A 12 -6.65 -9.23 14.00
C GLY A 12 -6.78 -10.06 15.28
N GLN A 13 -7.90 -10.77 15.46
CA GLN A 13 -8.10 -11.65 16.62
C GLN A 13 -7.01 -12.72 16.68
N ALA A 14 -6.73 -13.37 15.55
CA ALA A 14 -5.70 -14.39 15.45
C ALA A 14 -4.29 -13.81 15.66
N VAL A 15 -3.99 -12.65 15.08
CA VAL A 15 -2.68 -11.99 15.19
C VAL A 15 -2.38 -11.55 16.63
N LEU A 16 -3.39 -11.06 17.35
CA LEU A 16 -3.25 -10.62 18.74
C LEU A 16 -3.34 -11.78 19.75
N GLY A 17 -3.58 -13.02 19.29
CA GLY A 17 -3.73 -14.18 20.16
C GLY A 17 -4.94 -14.09 21.10
N TRP A 18 -5.99 -13.35 20.72
CA TRP A 18 -7.18 -13.21 21.55
C TRP A 18 -8.05 -14.46 21.49
N ASP A 19 -8.33 -15.02 22.65
CA ASP A 19 -9.38 -16.02 22.78
C ASP A 19 -10.76 -15.43 22.46
N ASP A 20 -11.76 -16.30 22.29
CA ASP A 20 -13.09 -15.87 21.87
C ASP A 20 -13.78 -15.00 22.93
N ALA A 21 -13.50 -15.22 24.22
CA ALA A 21 -14.03 -14.42 25.32
C ALA A 21 -13.48 -12.98 25.31
N THR A 22 -12.17 -12.82 25.15
CA THR A 22 -11.50 -11.52 25.02
C THR A 22 -11.98 -10.79 23.77
N TYR A 23 -12.05 -11.50 22.64
CA TYR A 23 -12.56 -10.96 21.39
C TYR A 23 -13.97 -10.38 21.53
N ARG A 24 -14.92 -11.16 22.11
CA ARG A 24 -16.30 -10.70 22.32
C ARG A 24 -16.37 -9.53 23.30
N SER A 25 -15.56 -9.55 24.35
CA SER A 25 -15.47 -8.47 25.34
C SER A 25 -14.96 -7.17 24.73
N VAL A 26 -13.96 -7.23 23.84
CA VAL A 26 -13.45 -6.06 23.12
C VAL A 26 -14.52 -5.49 22.19
N ILE A 27 -15.24 -6.32 21.43
CA ILE A 27 -16.35 -5.83 20.59
C ILE A 27 -17.40 -5.15 21.47
N ALA A 28 -17.81 -5.78 22.58
CA ALA A 28 -18.82 -5.23 23.46
C ALA A 28 -18.39 -3.87 24.04
N ARG A 29 -17.12 -3.75 24.44
CA ARG A 29 -16.57 -2.49 24.93
C ARG A 29 -16.56 -1.39 23.87
N VAL A 30 -16.16 -1.70 22.64
CA VAL A 30 -16.00 -0.71 21.57
C VAL A 30 -17.34 -0.29 20.95
N THR A 31 -18.32 -1.20 20.90
CA THR A 31 -19.59 -0.96 20.20
C THR A 31 -20.80 -0.84 21.13
N GLY A 32 -20.58 -0.65 22.43
CA GLY A 32 -21.65 -0.48 23.42
C GLY A 32 -22.52 -1.72 23.66
N GLY A 33 -21.93 -2.92 23.63
CA GLY A 33 -22.56 -4.16 24.11
C GLY A 33 -22.77 -5.27 23.08
N LYS A 34 -22.37 -5.08 21.82
CA LYS A 34 -22.47 -6.15 20.81
C LYS A 34 -21.33 -7.14 21.00
N THR A 35 -21.61 -8.43 20.81
CA THR A 35 -20.60 -9.49 20.97
C THR A 35 -20.20 -10.13 19.64
N SER A 36 -20.76 -9.67 18.51
CA SER A 36 -20.47 -10.22 17.19
C SER A 36 -20.14 -9.12 16.18
N SER A 37 -19.02 -9.28 15.47
CA SER A 37 -18.59 -8.39 14.39
C SER A 37 -19.54 -8.39 13.19
N THR A 38 -20.31 -9.47 12.98
CA THR A 38 -21.33 -9.51 11.91
C THR A 38 -22.51 -8.57 12.18
N LYS A 39 -22.80 -8.30 13.48
CA LYS A 39 -23.86 -7.39 13.94
C LYS A 39 -23.39 -5.93 14.02
N CYS A 40 -22.11 -5.66 13.81
CA CYS A 40 -21.55 -4.31 13.88
C CYS A 40 -21.84 -3.52 12.59
N THR A 41 -21.94 -2.20 12.70
CA THR A 41 -21.98 -1.27 11.56
C THR A 41 -20.58 -1.11 10.95
N LEU A 42 -20.47 -0.39 9.84
CA LEU A 42 -19.17 -0.12 9.22
C LEU A 42 -18.26 0.70 10.15
N GLU A 43 -18.79 1.77 10.75
CA GLU A 43 -18.07 2.65 11.68
C GLU A 43 -17.61 1.92 12.95
N GLU A 44 -18.46 1.03 13.47
CA GLU A 44 -18.10 0.18 14.62
C GLU A 44 -16.96 -0.78 14.28
N LEU A 45 -16.99 -1.39 13.09
CA LEU A 45 -15.91 -2.26 12.63
C LEU A 45 -14.59 -1.51 12.42
N GLU A 46 -14.65 -0.27 11.94
CA GLU A 46 -13.47 0.59 11.82
C GLU A 46 -12.92 0.96 13.19
N SER A 47 -13.79 1.29 14.15
CA SER A 47 -13.41 1.58 15.53
C SER A 47 -12.76 0.37 16.21
N ILE A 48 -13.33 -0.83 16.04
CA ILE A 48 -12.73 -2.08 16.55
C ILE A 48 -11.35 -2.29 15.94
N LYS A 49 -11.24 -2.16 14.61
CA LYS A 49 -9.97 -2.34 13.91
C LYS A 49 -8.91 -1.33 14.35
N GLU A 50 -9.30 -0.08 14.59
CA GLU A 50 -8.41 0.96 15.11
C GLU A 50 -7.93 0.63 16.53
N TYR A 51 -8.82 0.16 17.40
CA TYR A 51 -8.43 -0.36 18.71
C TYR A 51 -7.44 -1.53 18.58
N MET A 52 -7.68 -2.48 17.68
CA MET A 52 -6.73 -3.58 17.42
C MET A 52 -5.36 -3.06 16.99
N HIS A 53 -5.29 -1.99 16.19
CA HIS A 53 -4.02 -1.37 15.81
C HIS A 53 -3.26 -0.82 17.02
N GLN A 54 -3.95 -0.20 17.97
CA GLN A 54 -3.35 0.26 19.23
C GLN A 54 -2.82 -0.89 20.08
N GLN A 55 -3.43 -2.08 19.98
CA GLN A 55 -3.00 -3.30 20.67
C GLN A 55 -1.90 -4.08 19.93
N GLY A 56 -1.38 -3.56 18.81
CA GLY A 56 -0.28 -4.16 18.06
C GLY A 56 -0.67 -4.89 16.77
N PHE A 57 -1.94 -4.84 16.35
CA PHE A 57 -2.33 -5.37 15.04
C PHE A 57 -1.66 -4.52 13.94
N PRO A 58 -0.87 -5.09 13.02
CA PRO A 58 -0.10 -4.30 12.06
C PRO A 58 -1.01 -3.53 11.11
N ARG A 59 -0.71 -2.23 10.92
CA ARG A 59 -1.34 -1.45 9.86
C ARG A 59 -0.81 -1.94 8.52
N LYS A 60 -1.70 -2.40 7.65
CA LYS A 60 -1.33 -2.64 6.24
C LYS A 60 -1.04 -1.28 5.60
N THR A 61 0.23 -0.97 5.43
CA THR A 61 0.66 0.16 4.62
C THR A 61 0.24 -0.09 3.17
N LYS A 62 -0.07 0.99 2.43
CA LYS A 62 -0.26 0.89 0.98
C LYS A 62 1.08 0.43 0.40
N LYS A 63 1.16 -0.82 -0.06
CA LYS A 63 2.34 -1.30 -0.79
C LYS A 63 2.38 -0.56 -2.13
N HIS A 64 3.41 0.24 -2.37
CA HIS A 64 3.59 1.05 -3.59
C HIS A 64 4.04 0.23 -4.82
N GLY A 65 3.50 -0.98 -4.99
CA GLY A 65 3.93 -1.93 -6.03
C GLY A 65 5.21 -2.68 -5.68
N ARG A 66 5.61 -3.61 -6.55
CA ARG A 66 6.86 -4.37 -6.42
C ARG A 66 7.99 -3.56 -7.06
N ARG A 67 9.07 -3.32 -6.32
CA ARG A 67 10.30 -2.76 -6.87
C ARG A 67 10.94 -3.78 -7.84
N PRO A 68 11.28 -3.39 -9.09
CA PRO A 68 11.99 -4.24 -10.04
C PRO A 68 13.37 -4.67 -9.52
N ASN A 69 13.78 -5.91 -9.79
CA ASN A 69 15.11 -6.41 -9.48
C ASN A 69 16.01 -6.33 -10.72
N VAL A 70 17.08 -5.54 -10.67
CA VAL A 70 17.99 -5.32 -11.81
C VAL A 70 19.45 -5.48 -11.38
N ALA A 71 20.34 -5.67 -12.36
CA ALA A 71 21.78 -5.69 -12.14
C ALA A 71 22.29 -4.44 -11.39
N MET A 72 23.36 -4.62 -10.59
CA MET A 72 23.92 -3.57 -9.72
C MET A 72 24.22 -2.25 -10.45
N THR A 73 24.66 -2.30 -11.70
CA THR A 73 24.95 -1.11 -12.53
C THR A 73 23.74 -0.21 -12.75
N ARG A 74 22.52 -0.79 -12.73
CA ARG A 74 21.25 -0.07 -12.94
C ARG A 74 20.61 0.40 -11.63
N LYS A 75 21.20 0.04 -10.48
CA LYS A 75 20.61 0.28 -9.15
C LYS A 75 20.42 1.78 -8.87
N ALA A 76 21.40 2.61 -9.22
CA ALA A 76 21.32 4.06 -9.03
C ALA A 76 20.15 4.70 -9.78
N VAL A 77 19.88 4.25 -11.02
CA VAL A 77 18.75 4.74 -11.82
C VAL A 77 17.42 4.28 -11.22
N LEU A 78 17.33 3.03 -10.77
CA LEU A 78 16.14 2.54 -10.06
C LEU A 78 15.88 3.26 -8.74
N ASP A 79 16.92 3.51 -7.93
CA ASP A 79 16.79 4.24 -6.66
C ASP A 79 16.26 5.66 -6.93
N LYS A 80 16.70 6.29 -8.02
CA LYS A 80 16.19 7.60 -8.42
C LYS A 80 14.73 7.55 -8.88
N ILE A 81 14.35 6.53 -9.65
CA ILE A 81 12.95 6.31 -10.06
C ILE A 81 12.07 6.10 -8.82
N GLU A 82 12.50 5.27 -7.87
CA GLU A 82 11.78 5.00 -6.63
C GLU A 82 11.54 6.29 -5.83
N ALA A 83 12.57 7.12 -5.71
CA ALA A 83 12.47 8.40 -5.01
C ALA A 83 11.47 9.34 -5.69
N LEU A 84 11.49 9.45 -7.02
CA LEU A 84 10.57 10.28 -7.79
C LEU A 84 9.11 9.81 -7.68
N LEU A 85 8.90 8.49 -7.70
CA LEU A 85 7.58 7.90 -7.50
C LEU A 85 7.07 8.15 -6.08
N THR A 86 7.94 7.98 -5.08
CA THR A 86 7.61 8.20 -3.66
C THR A 86 7.26 9.66 -3.39
N ASP A 87 8.06 10.62 -3.89
CA ASP A 87 7.78 12.06 -3.81
C ASP A 87 6.43 12.43 -4.47
N ALA A 88 6.05 11.70 -5.52
CA ALA A 88 4.77 11.86 -6.20
C ALA A 88 3.60 11.10 -5.55
N GLY A 89 3.84 10.27 -4.53
CA GLY A 89 2.86 9.33 -3.98
C GLY A 89 2.39 8.27 -4.97
N ARG A 90 3.16 8.00 -6.04
CA ARG A 90 2.83 7.07 -7.12
C ARG A 90 3.47 5.69 -6.89
N PRO A 91 2.82 4.60 -7.31
CA PRO A 91 3.40 3.27 -7.19
C PRO A 91 4.26 2.90 -8.42
N TRP A 92 5.05 1.82 -8.34
CA TRP A 92 5.90 1.33 -9.44
C TRP A 92 5.13 1.05 -10.74
N GLN A 93 3.86 0.66 -10.66
CA GLN A 93 3.00 0.46 -11.83
C GLN A 93 2.85 1.73 -12.69
N TYR A 94 3.04 2.91 -12.11
CA TYR A 94 3.06 4.15 -12.89
C TYR A 94 4.29 4.21 -13.82
N ALA A 95 5.46 3.80 -13.32
CA ALA A 95 6.66 3.72 -14.15
C ALA A 95 6.56 2.59 -15.20
N GLU A 96 5.92 1.46 -14.87
CA GLU A 96 5.62 0.39 -15.85
C GLU A 96 4.67 0.88 -16.95
N GLY A 97 3.62 1.63 -16.60
CA GLY A 97 2.73 2.26 -17.58
C GLY A 97 3.43 3.27 -18.47
N LEU A 98 4.38 4.03 -17.90
CA LEU A 98 5.20 4.98 -18.66
C LEU A 98 6.15 4.26 -19.62
N ALA A 99 6.80 3.19 -19.18
CA ALA A 99 7.62 2.32 -20.02
C ALA A 99 6.81 1.68 -21.15
N ALA A 100 5.59 1.23 -20.85
CA ALA A 100 4.67 0.69 -21.86
C ALA A 100 4.27 1.74 -22.90
N HIS A 101 4.04 2.99 -22.48
CA HIS A 101 3.74 4.08 -23.40
C HIS A 101 4.93 4.40 -24.31
N MET A 102 6.13 4.55 -23.73
CA MET A 102 7.35 4.98 -24.44
C MET A 102 7.95 3.88 -25.33
N TYR A 103 7.95 2.64 -24.86
CA TYR A 103 8.74 1.55 -25.45
C TYR A 103 7.95 0.26 -25.69
N LYS A 104 6.62 0.25 -25.44
CA LYS A 104 5.76 -0.94 -25.53
C LYS A 104 6.24 -2.12 -24.66
N GLN A 105 6.99 -1.81 -23.60
CA GLN A 105 7.52 -2.77 -22.64
C GLN A 105 6.88 -2.53 -21.27
N HIS A 106 6.23 -3.55 -20.72
CA HIS A 106 5.52 -3.45 -19.45
C HIS A 106 6.41 -3.78 -18.25
N ILE A 107 7.51 -4.49 -18.46
CA ILE A 107 8.38 -4.97 -17.39
C ILE A 107 9.67 -4.14 -17.38
N ILE A 108 9.88 -3.39 -16.28
CA ILE A 108 11.06 -2.52 -16.12
C ILE A 108 12.37 -3.32 -16.17
N GLU A 109 12.37 -4.57 -15.70
CA GLU A 109 13.54 -5.46 -15.73
C GLU A 109 13.99 -5.80 -17.16
N TRP A 110 13.09 -5.70 -18.14
CA TRP A 110 13.36 -5.97 -19.55
C TRP A 110 13.76 -4.73 -20.35
N LEU A 111 13.80 -3.56 -19.73
CA LEU A 111 14.29 -2.35 -20.36
C LEU A 111 15.81 -2.43 -20.55
N THR A 112 16.27 -1.89 -21.67
CA THR A 112 17.69 -1.58 -21.85
C THR A 112 18.09 -0.43 -20.92
N ASP A 113 19.39 -0.25 -20.69
CA ASP A 113 19.91 0.82 -19.83
C ASP A 113 19.46 2.20 -20.32
N GLU A 114 19.43 2.41 -21.64
CA GLU A 114 18.95 3.64 -22.28
C GLU A 114 17.45 3.85 -22.06
N GLN A 115 16.64 2.81 -22.24
CA GLN A 115 15.20 2.88 -22.01
C GLN A 115 14.87 3.16 -20.54
N LEU A 116 15.59 2.52 -19.62
CA LEU A 116 15.45 2.75 -18.18
C LEU A 116 15.80 4.19 -17.80
N HIS A 117 16.89 4.71 -18.35
CA HIS A 117 17.28 6.12 -18.18
C HIS A 117 16.22 7.06 -18.78
N GLY A 118 15.64 6.72 -19.93
CA GLY A 118 14.54 7.47 -20.55
C GLY A 118 13.30 7.56 -19.64
N VAL A 119 12.89 6.46 -19.00
CA VAL A 119 11.80 6.46 -18.00
C VAL A 119 12.13 7.37 -16.82
N MET A 120 13.35 7.32 -16.29
CA MET A 120 13.80 8.21 -15.22
C MET A 120 13.69 9.69 -15.64
N VAL A 121 14.18 10.06 -16.83
CA VAL A 121 14.12 11.44 -17.34
C VAL A 121 12.68 11.92 -17.50
N ALA A 122 11.79 11.06 -18.00
CA ALA A 122 10.38 11.38 -18.12
C ALA A 122 9.74 11.68 -16.74
N LEU A 123 10.07 10.90 -15.70
CA LEU A 123 9.62 11.14 -14.33
C LEU A 123 10.21 12.43 -13.72
N VAL A 124 11.47 12.75 -14.02
CA VAL A 124 12.09 14.03 -13.60
C VAL A 124 11.35 15.22 -14.22
N ASN A 125 11.03 15.14 -15.51
CA ASN A 125 10.29 16.20 -16.20
C ASN A 125 8.85 16.33 -15.67
N ASP A 126 8.18 15.23 -15.39
CA ASP A 126 6.87 15.23 -14.72
C ASP A 126 6.94 15.90 -13.34
N ALA A 127 7.93 15.55 -12.51
CA ALA A 127 8.12 16.16 -11.20
C ALA A 127 8.38 17.68 -11.30
N ARG A 128 9.17 18.12 -12.29
CA ARG A 128 9.39 19.55 -12.56
C ARG A 128 8.10 20.27 -12.98
N ARG A 129 7.28 19.66 -13.82
CA ARG A 129 5.98 20.23 -14.23
C ARG A 129 5.05 20.38 -13.03
N ARG A 130 4.95 19.37 -12.17
CA ARG A 130 4.15 19.42 -10.94
C ARG A 130 4.60 20.50 -9.97
N LYS A 131 5.89 20.82 -9.90
CA LYS A 131 6.40 21.91 -9.05
C LYS A 131 6.15 23.31 -9.61
N ARG A 132 5.84 23.44 -10.91
CA ARG A 132 5.58 24.73 -11.57
C ARG A 132 4.10 25.10 -11.59
N THR A 133 3.21 24.13 -11.42
CA THR A 133 1.77 24.34 -11.35
C THR A 133 1.35 24.24 -9.87
N PRO A 134 1.11 25.38 -9.18
CA PRO A 134 0.63 25.37 -7.79
C PRO A 134 -0.81 24.87 -7.69
#